data_AF-A0A0R2JN77-F1
#
_entry.id   AF-A0A0R2JN77-F1
#
_cell.length_a   1.000
_cell.length_b   1.000
_cell.length_c   1.000
_cell.angle_alpha   90.00
_cell.angle_beta   90.00
_cell.angle_gamma   90.00
#
_symmetry.space_group_name_H-M   'P 1'
#
loop_
_entity.id
_entity.type
_entity.pdbx_description
1 polymer ?
#
loop_
_entity_poly.entity_id
_entity_poly.type
_entity_poly.pdbx_seq_one_letter_code
_entity_poly.pdbx_strand_id
1 'polypeptide(L)'
;MTAMRKEDFDLADEKMHAAHAALIEAHKSQTNLLTEYANGTKIEMEVILVHAQDHLMTTTTLEETAIELEHVYKKLSEISNH
;
A
#
# COMPACT_ATOMS: atom_id res chain seq x y z
N MET A 1 3.58 -7.60 -7.57
CA MET A 1 2.88 -8.86 -7.96
C MET A 1 3.38 -9.52 -9.25
N THR A 2 3.44 -8.85 -10.43
CA THR A 2 3.92 -9.54 -11.66
C THR A 2 5.36 -10.04 -11.56
N ALA A 3 6.25 -9.29 -10.90
CA ALA A 3 7.64 -9.70 -10.65
C ALA A 3 7.71 -10.94 -9.74
N MET A 4 6.93 -10.96 -8.65
CA MET A 4 6.78 -12.13 -7.76
C MET A 4 6.38 -13.40 -8.52
N ARG A 5 5.42 -13.30 -9.46
CA ARG A 5 5.00 -14.44 -10.31
C ARG A 5 6.08 -14.96 -11.25
N LYS A 6 7.08 -14.14 -11.57
CA LYS A 6 8.21 -14.50 -12.42
C LYS A 6 9.45 -14.89 -11.61
N GLU A 7 9.31 -14.97 -10.27
CA GLU A 7 10.41 -15.20 -9.33
C GLU A 7 11.53 -14.15 -9.41
N ASP A 8 11.22 -12.97 -9.96
CA ASP A 8 12.11 -11.81 -9.95
C ASP A 8 11.89 -11.05 -8.64
N PHE A 9 12.43 -11.60 -7.55
CA PHE A 9 12.21 -11.09 -6.20
C PHE A 9 12.93 -9.76 -5.96
N ASP A 10 14.08 -9.52 -6.57
CA ASP A 10 14.78 -8.24 -6.47
C ASP A 10 13.92 -7.10 -7.03
N LEU A 11 13.34 -7.28 -8.23
CA LEU A 11 12.43 -6.30 -8.82
C LEU A 11 11.11 -6.18 -8.05
N ALA A 12 10.64 -7.28 -7.44
CA ALA A 12 9.46 -7.26 -6.59
C ALA A 12 9.71 -6.37 -5.35
N ASP A 13 10.82 -6.62 -4.64
CA ASP A 13 11.26 -5.87 -3.47
C ASP A 13 11.45 -4.38 -3.81
N GLU A 14 12.13 -4.04 -4.92
CA GLU A 14 12.30 -2.65 -5.36
C GLU A 14 10.94 -1.94 -5.52
N LYS A 15 9.99 -2.57 -6.22
CA LYS A 15 8.67 -2.00 -6.47
C LYS A 15 7.82 -1.89 -5.21
N MET A 16 7.93 -2.86 -4.32
CA MET A 16 7.25 -2.83 -3.03
C MET A 16 7.76 -1.68 -2.17
N HIS A 17 9.09 -1.47 -2.09
CA HIS A 17 9.66 -0.34 -1.36
C HIS A 17 9.24 1.02 -1.94
N ALA A 18 9.23 1.16 -3.27
CA ALA A 18 8.78 2.38 -3.92
C ALA A 18 7.28 2.66 -3.66
N ALA A 19 6.43 1.63 -3.70
CA ALA A 19 5.01 1.75 -3.38
C ALA A 19 4.79 2.14 -1.91
N HIS A 20 5.52 1.50 -0.99
CA HIS A 20 5.46 1.78 0.44
C HIS A 20 5.82 3.23 0.76
N ALA A 21 6.90 3.73 0.17
CA ALA A 21 7.32 5.11 0.35
C ALA A 21 6.24 6.11 -0.11
N ALA A 22 5.60 5.85 -1.26
CA ALA A 22 4.51 6.68 -1.75
C ALA A 22 3.25 6.62 -0.85
N LEU A 23 2.91 5.42 -0.35
CA LEU A 23 1.79 5.22 0.56
C LEU A 23 1.99 5.92 1.91
N ILE A 24 3.21 5.90 2.46
CA ILE A 24 3.54 6.64 3.68
C ILE A 24 3.23 8.14 3.51
N GLU A 25 3.64 8.75 2.40
CA GLU A 25 3.41 10.18 2.18
C GLU A 25 1.91 10.52 2.00
N ALA A 26 1.17 9.66 1.31
CA ALA A 26 -0.28 9.80 1.19
C ALA A 26 -0.99 9.63 2.55
N HIS A 27 -0.57 8.63 3.34
CA HIS A 27 -1.14 8.33 4.65
C HIS A 27 -0.84 9.43 5.69
N LYS A 28 0.35 10.06 5.64
CA LYS A 28 0.66 11.27 6.42
C LYS A 28 -0.32 12.40 6.09
N SER A 29 -0.59 12.63 4.82
CA SER A 29 -1.54 13.67 4.39
C SER A 29 -2.96 13.39 4.91
N GLN A 30 -3.42 12.14 4.85
CA GLN A 30 -4.69 11.72 5.43
C GLN A 30 -4.73 11.87 6.95
N THR A 31 -3.65 11.49 7.64
CA THR A 31 -3.54 11.62 9.11
C THR A 31 -3.62 13.08 9.55
N ASN A 32 -2.93 13.98 8.84
CA ASN A 32 -2.96 15.42 9.10
C ASN A 32 -4.37 15.98 8.91
N LEU A 33 -5.04 15.64 7.80
CA LEU A 33 -6.42 16.03 7.53
C LEU A 33 -7.38 15.60 8.64
N LEU A 34 -7.30 14.35 9.09
CA LEU A 34 -8.13 13.84 10.19
C LEU A 34 -7.80 14.52 11.52
N THR A 35 -6.53 14.85 11.75
CA THR A 35 -6.08 15.57 12.95
C THR A 35 -6.64 16.99 12.97
N GLU A 36 -6.58 17.71 11.85
CA GLU A 36 -7.17 19.04 11.72
C GLU A 36 -8.68 19.01 11.95
N TYR A 37 -9.38 18.04 11.35
CA TYR A 37 -10.81 17.84 11.57
C TYR A 37 -11.14 17.60 13.05
N ALA A 38 -10.39 16.72 13.71
CA ALA A 38 -10.57 16.41 15.14
C ALA A 38 -10.30 17.62 16.05
N ASN A 39 -9.40 18.52 15.64
CA ASN A 39 -9.11 19.78 16.34
C ASN A 39 -10.16 20.88 16.10
N GLY A 40 -11.24 20.58 15.39
CA GLY A 40 -12.35 21.50 15.15
C GLY A 40 -12.20 22.36 13.89
N THR A 41 -11.19 22.09 13.04
CA THR A 41 -11.11 22.70 11.72
C THR A 41 -12.26 22.17 10.87
N LYS A 42 -13.08 23.09 10.35
CA LYS A 42 -14.16 22.72 9.43
C LYS A 42 -13.53 22.35 8.08
N ILE A 43 -13.63 21.07 7.72
CA ILE A 43 -13.20 20.55 6.42
C ILE A 43 -14.46 20.31 5.59
N GLU A 44 -14.50 20.84 4.37
CA GLU A 44 -15.57 20.57 3.43
C GLU A 44 -15.36 19.17 2.83
N MET A 45 -16.15 18.21 3.31
CA MET A 45 -16.11 16.84 2.83
C MET A 45 -16.84 16.73 1.49
N GLU A 46 -16.12 17.01 0.41
CA GLU A 46 -16.58 16.78 -0.96
C GLU A 46 -16.43 15.30 -1.36
N VAL A 47 -17.19 14.88 -2.37
CA VAL A 47 -17.14 13.50 -2.92
C VAL A 47 -15.72 13.12 -3.35
N ILE A 48 -14.95 14.06 -3.89
CA ILE A 48 -13.58 13.80 -4.33
C ILE A 48 -12.64 13.46 -3.16
N LEU A 49 -12.87 14.06 -1.99
CA LEU A 49 -12.07 13.82 -0.79
C LEU A 49 -12.38 12.45 -0.20
N VAL A 50 -13.66 12.06 -0.14
CA VAL A 50 -14.08 10.71 0.23
C VAL A 50 -13.44 9.68 -0.70
N HIS A 51 -13.53 9.91 -2.01
CA HIS A 51 -12.96 9.01 -3.02
C HIS A 51 -11.44 8.86 -2.91
N ALA A 52 -10.72 9.95 -2.61
CA ALA A 52 -9.29 9.90 -2.35
C ALA A 52 -8.94 9.05 -1.12
N GLN A 53 -9.73 9.15 -0.05
CA GLN A 53 -9.57 8.31 1.15
C GLN A 53 -9.87 6.83 0.87
N ASP A 54 -10.92 6.53 0.10
CA ASP A 54 -11.27 5.17 -0.31
C ASP A 54 -10.15 4.53 -1.12
N HIS A 55 -9.57 5.28 -2.06
CA HIS A 55 -8.42 4.82 -2.85
C HIS A 55 -7.20 4.56 -1.97
N LEU A 56 -6.88 5.47 -1.06
CA LEU A 56 -5.74 5.30 -0.16
C LEU A 56 -5.90 4.06 0.72
N MET A 57 -7.04 3.92 1.40
CA MET A 57 -7.28 2.76 2.27
C MET A 57 -7.28 1.44 1.50
N THR A 58 -7.93 1.40 0.32
CA THR A 58 -7.92 0.21 -0.53
C THR A 58 -6.51 -0.15 -0.99
N THR A 59 -5.68 0.85 -1.32
CA THR A 59 -4.31 0.62 -1.77
C THR A 59 -3.42 0.15 -0.62
N THR A 60 -3.60 0.67 0.60
CA THR A 60 -2.92 0.17 1.81
C THR A 60 -3.24 -1.30 2.05
N THR A 61 -4.52 -1.72 1.97
CA THR A 61 -4.89 -3.13 2.10
C THR A 61 -4.28 -4.00 0.98
N LEU A 62 -4.19 -3.47 -0.24
CA LEU A 62 -3.53 -4.18 -1.35
C LEU A 62 -2.02 -4.33 -1.13
N GLU A 63 -1.36 -3.36 -0.50
CA GLU A 63 0.04 -3.46 -0.11
C GLU A 63 0.24 -4.57 0.93
N GLU A 64 -0.53 -4.58 2.01
CA GLU A 64 -0.48 -5.63 3.03
C GLU A 64 -0.68 -7.02 2.40
N THR A 65 -1.65 -7.13 1.50
CA THR A 65 -1.89 -8.37 0.75
C THR A 65 -0.72 -8.73 -0.15
N ALA A 66 -0.06 -7.75 -0.78
CA ALA A 66 1.09 -7.99 -1.64
C ALA A 66 2.30 -8.50 -0.86
N ILE A 67 2.53 -8.02 0.36
CA ILE A 67 3.59 -8.51 1.26
C ILE A 67 3.35 -9.99 1.60
N GLU A 68 2.12 -10.35 1.99
CA GLU A 68 1.80 -11.74 2.29
C GLU A 68 1.92 -12.65 1.05
N LEU A 69 1.49 -12.16 -0.11
CA LEU A 69 1.69 -12.89 -1.36
C LEU A 69 3.18 -13.09 -1.68
N GLU A 70 4.02 -12.09 -1.43
CA GLU A 70 5.46 -12.23 -1.62
C GLU A 70 6.06 -13.36 -0.78
N HIS A 71 5.69 -13.43 0.51
CA HIS A 71 6.08 -14.53 1.39
C HIS A 71 5.64 -15.88 0.83
N VAL A 72 4.42 -15.96 0.28
CA VAL A 72 3.92 -17.19 -0.35
C VAL A 72 4.74 -17.55 -1.59
N TYR A 73 5.03 -16.61 -2.50
CA TYR A 73 5.82 -16.89 -3.70
C TYR A 73 7.26 -17.30 -3.37
N LYS A 74 7.91 -16.66 -2.39
CA LYS A 74 9.26 -17.02 -1.94
C LYS A 74 9.29 -18.47 -1.41
N LYS A 75 8.33 -18.86 -0.56
CA LYS A 75 8.19 -20.24 -0.07
C LYS A 75 7.90 -21.26 -1.18
N LEU A 76 7.07 -20.92 -2.16
CA LEU A 76 6.77 -21.80 -3.28
C LEU A 76 8.01 -22.06 -4.15
N SER A 77 8.82 -21.02 -4.39
CA SER A 77 10.09 -21.15 -5.12
C SER A 77 11.09 -22.05 -4.37
N GLU A 78 11.20 -21.90 -3.04
CA GLU A 78 12.04 -22.79 -2.21
C GLU A 78 11.63 -24.26 -2.33
N ILE A 79 10.33 -24.56 -2.29
CA ILE A 79 9.80 -25.93 -2.43
C ILE A 79 10.03 -26.47 -3.85
N SER A 80 9.84 -25.66 -4.89
CA SER A 80 10.04 -26.10 -6.28
C SER A 80 11.51 -26.36 -6.63
N ASN A 81 12.44 -25.83 -5.85
CA ASN A 81 13.88 -26.01 -6.01
C ASN A 81 14.44 -27.20 -5.19
N HIS A 82 13.58 -28.01 -4.57
CA HIS A 82 13.88 -29.29 -3.92
C HIS A 82 13.18 -30.45 -4.64
#